data_AF-A0A966J6L0-F1
#
_entry.id   AF-A0A966J6L0-F1
#
_cell.length_a   1.000
_cell.length_b   1.000
_cell.length_c   1.000
_cell.angle_alpha   90.00
_cell.angle_beta   90.00
_cell.angle_gamma   90.00
#
_symmetry.space_group_name_H-M   'P 1'
#
loop_
_entity.id
_entity.type
_entity.pdbx_description
1 polymer ?
#
loop_
_entity_poly.entity_id
_entity_poly.type
_entity_poly.pdbx_seq_one_letter_code
_entity_poly.pdbx_strand_id
1 'polypeptide(L)'
;PAGATRAAQQAAGPTVALPPGVYFRNRPTGEDVPLVGPGDSQYDHRRYGAQWLNSVQGAYTDMSKTEMDMLAAEGYIRAGNLAAATTLVNVTRVKNGLDPIGSVASATAPYSTDLSKCVPRVPAAPSFTSTVCGSLLEAMKYEKRMETAYTGYFIWMADNRGWGDLVEGTVVEWPVPYQEMQARQKTYYNGTNRAPKGTYGF
;
A
#
# COMPACT_ATOMS: atom_id res chain seq x y z
N PRO A 1 11.75 4.76 4.40
CA PRO A 1 13.15 5.22 4.57
C PRO A 1 14.15 4.08 4.37
N ALA A 2 15.12 4.28 3.47
CA ALA A 2 16.14 3.27 3.16
C ALA A 2 17.19 3.17 4.28
N GLY A 3 17.76 1.97 4.47
CA GLY A 3 18.85 1.71 5.41
C GLY A 3 18.47 0.80 6.57
N ALA A 4 19.44 -0.02 7.00
CA ALA A 4 19.27 -1.00 8.09
C ALA A 4 19.42 -0.38 9.49
N THR A 5 20.02 0.81 9.58
CA THR A 5 20.21 1.52 10.85
C THR A 5 19.39 2.79 10.88
N ARG A 6 19.02 3.22 12.09
CA ARG A 6 18.31 4.49 12.30
C ARG A 6 19.06 5.68 11.69
N ALA A 7 20.38 5.73 11.88
CA ALA A 7 21.23 6.79 11.32
C ALA A 7 21.17 6.83 9.79
N ALA A 8 21.22 5.66 9.12
CA ALA A 8 21.10 5.58 7.67
C ALA A 8 19.69 6.02 7.20
N GLN A 9 18.65 5.63 7.93
CA GLN A 9 17.27 6.01 7.62
C GLN A 9 17.01 7.51 7.76
N GLN A 10 17.60 8.15 8.78
CA GLN A 10 17.51 9.59 8.99
C GLN A 10 18.32 10.34 7.92
N ALA A 11 19.49 9.84 7.54
CA ALA A 11 20.31 10.43 6.48
C ALA A 11 19.59 10.46 5.11
N ALA A 12 18.71 9.47 4.85
CA ALA A 12 17.90 9.41 3.63
C ALA A 12 16.71 10.41 3.61
N GLY A 13 16.37 11.03 4.74
CA GLY A 13 15.28 11.99 4.85
C GLY A 13 15.46 12.98 6.01
N PRO A 14 16.52 13.81 6.00
CA PRO A 14 16.95 14.56 7.17
C PRO A 14 16.08 15.79 7.46
N THR A 15 15.28 16.24 6.50
CA THR A 15 14.51 17.49 6.57
C THR A 15 13.03 17.25 6.35
N VAL A 16 12.22 18.30 6.58
CA VAL A 16 10.77 18.27 6.37
C VAL A 16 10.39 18.17 4.89
N ALA A 17 11.17 18.81 4.02
CA ALA A 17 11.04 18.69 2.57
C ALA A 17 11.88 17.49 2.09
N LEU A 18 11.21 16.37 1.86
CA LEU A 18 11.87 15.15 1.44
C LEU A 18 12.33 15.21 -0.02
N PRO A 19 13.40 14.47 -0.39
CA PRO A 19 13.80 14.32 -1.77
C PRO A 19 12.65 13.82 -2.66
N PRO A 20 12.62 14.19 -3.96
CA PRO A 20 11.60 13.70 -4.88
C PRO A 20 11.46 12.18 -4.86
N GLY A 21 10.22 11.69 -4.70
CA GLY A 21 9.92 10.26 -4.62
C GLY A 21 10.09 9.64 -3.22
N VAL A 22 10.52 10.40 -2.22
CA VAL A 22 10.59 9.93 -0.84
C VAL A 22 9.42 10.51 -0.05
N TYR A 23 8.54 9.63 0.45
CA TYR A 23 7.32 10.05 1.16
C TYR A 23 7.30 9.65 2.63
N PHE A 24 8.18 8.73 3.03
CA PHE A 24 8.30 8.24 4.39
C PHE A 24 9.72 8.49 4.91
N ARG A 25 9.84 9.14 6.06
CA ARG A 25 11.12 9.37 6.75
C ARG A 25 11.08 8.83 8.17
N ASN A 26 12.24 8.39 8.67
CA ASN A 26 12.41 8.19 10.10
C ASN A 26 12.59 9.58 10.74
N ARG A 27 11.95 9.84 11.88
CA ARG A 27 12.05 11.13 12.55
C ARG A 27 13.50 11.47 12.89
N PRO A 28 14.00 12.66 12.52
CA PRO A 28 15.33 13.12 12.93
C PRO A 28 15.49 13.11 14.45
N THR A 29 16.72 12.99 14.91
CA THR A 29 17.05 13.08 16.34
C THR A 29 16.51 14.39 16.92
N GLY A 30 15.76 14.31 18.03
CA GLY A 30 15.11 15.45 18.66
C GLY A 30 13.65 15.68 18.25
N GLU A 31 13.17 15.01 17.19
CA GLU A 31 11.75 14.99 16.80
C GLU A 31 11.00 13.76 17.35
N ASP A 32 11.67 12.92 18.15
CA ASP A 32 11.05 11.76 18.79
C ASP A 32 10.00 12.21 19.80
N VAL A 33 8.78 11.71 19.62
CA VAL A 33 7.72 11.86 20.60
C VAL A 33 7.90 10.74 21.63
N PRO A 34 7.79 10.99 22.94
CA PRO A 34 7.76 9.93 23.94
C PRO A 34 6.55 9.01 23.68
N LEU A 35 6.81 7.78 23.25
CA LEU A 35 5.79 6.79 22.85
C LEU A 35 5.51 5.84 24.02
N VAL A 36 4.25 5.54 24.32
CA VAL A 36 3.82 4.77 25.50
C VAL A 36 2.93 3.57 25.14
N GLY A 37 2.53 3.41 23.87
CA GLY A 37 1.63 2.30 23.47
C GLY A 37 1.87 1.72 22.07
N PRO A 38 1.26 0.55 21.79
CA PRO A 38 1.21 0.01 20.44
C PRO A 38 0.35 0.92 19.55
N GLY A 39 0.92 1.39 18.43
CA GLY A 39 0.30 2.36 17.51
C GLY A 39 1.16 3.62 17.31
N ASP A 40 2.15 3.79 18.16
CA ASP A 40 3.07 4.91 18.12
C ASP A 40 4.17 4.69 17.05
N SER A 41 4.24 5.58 16.05
CA SER A 41 5.19 5.50 14.94
C SER A 41 6.39 6.44 15.14
N GLN A 42 7.60 5.94 14.88
CA GLN A 42 8.83 6.76 14.75
C GLN A 42 9.04 7.29 13.32
N TYR A 43 8.07 7.08 12.43
CA TYR A 43 8.10 7.49 11.04
C TYR A 43 7.06 8.57 10.77
N ASP A 44 7.46 9.56 9.97
CA ASP A 44 6.57 10.57 9.42
C ASP A 44 6.24 10.25 7.97
N HIS A 45 4.98 10.45 7.60
CA HIS A 45 4.56 10.55 6.21
C HIS A 45 4.54 12.02 5.77
N ARG A 46 5.33 12.36 4.74
CA ARG A 46 5.57 13.75 4.29
C ARG A 46 5.34 13.92 2.78
N ARG A 47 4.46 13.11 2.16
CA ARG A 47 4.13 13.25 0.72
C ARG A 47 3.76 14.67 0.32
N TYR A 48 2.96 15.35 1.14
CA TYR A 48 2.52 16.72 0.91
C TYR A 48 3.35 17.77 1.67
N GLY A 49 4.53 17.40 2.18
CA GLY A 49 5.36 18.31 2.97
C GLY A 49 5.80 19.54 2.19
N ALA A 50 6.16 19.39 0.91
CA ALA A 50 6.52 20.51 0.05
C ALA A 50 5.31 21.41 -0.25
N GLN A 51 4.14 20.82 -0.52
CA GLN A 51 2.90 21.57 -0.75
C GLN A 51 2.48 22.34 0.50
N TRP A 52 2.63 21.75 1.68
CA TRP A 52 2.38 22.42 2.96
C TRP A 52 3.26 23.66 3.13
N LEU A 53 4.56 23.54 2.83
CA LEU A 53 5.50 24.67 2.86
C LEU A 53 5.17 25.74 1.79
N ASN A 54 4.47 25.36 0.72
CA ASN A 54 3.99 26.25 -0.33
C ASN A 54 2.52 26.70 -0.12
N SER A 55 2.01 26.67 1.11
CA SER A 55 0.63 27.09 1.43
C SER A 55 -0.44 26.38 0.60
N VAL A 56 -0.20 25.12 0.23
CA VAL A 56 -1.12 24.25 -0.53
C VAL A 56 -1.51 24.83 -1.90
N GLN A 57 -0.64 25.64 -2.50
CA GLN A 57 -0.85 26.16 -3.85
C GLN A 57 -0.23 25.22 -4.89
N GLY A 58 -0.99 24.93 -5.96
CA GLY A 58 -0.54 24.15 -7.11
C GLY A 58 -1.44 22.97 -7.45
N ALA A 59 -1.00 22.18 -8.44
CA ALA A 59 -1.71 20.98 -8.85
C ALA A 59 -1.60 19.88 -7.77
N TYR A 60 -2.71 19.21 -7.50
CA TYR A 60 -2.76 18.00 -6.68
C TYR A 60 -2.84 16.77 -7.59
N THR A 61 -2.04 15.75 -7.31
CA THR A 61 -2.10 14.49 -8.05
C THR A 61 -3.32 13.69 -7.60
N ASP A 62 -4.31 13.56 -8.47
CA ASP A 62 -5.46 12.68 -8.25
C ASP A 62 -5.09 11.21 -8.48
N MET A 63 -4.58 10.90 -9.68
CA MET A 63 -4.06 9.59 -10.05
C MET A 63 -2.64 9.72 -10.60
N SER A 64 -1.70 8.96 -10.03
CA SER A 64 -0.30 9.00 -10.49
C SER A 64 -0.07 8.04 -11.66
N LYS A 65 0.98 8.30 -12.46
CA LYS A 65 1.41 7.34 -13.49
C LYS A 65 1.72 5.96 -12.87
N THR A 66 2.34 5.95 -11.70
CA THR A 66 2.63 4.71 -10.98
C THR A 66 1.37 3.92 -10.65
N GLU A 67 0.30 4.60 -10.22
CA GLU A 67 -0.99 3.97 -9.96
C GLU A 67 -1.60 3.39 -11.23
N MET A 68 -1.58 4.13 -12.34
CA MET A 68 -2.04 3.64 -13.64
C MET A 68 -1.25 2.41 -14.10
N ASP A 69 0.07 2.42 -13.92
CA ASP A 69 0.94 1.29 -14.25
C ASP A 69 0.61 0.07 -13.38
N MET A 70 0.28 0.24 -12.09
CA MET A 70 -0.13 -0.86 -11.21
C MET A 70 -1.53 -1.40 -11.56
N LEU A 71 -2.47 -0.53 -11.95
CA LEU A 71 -3.78 -0.94 -12.45
C LEU A 71 -3.65 -1.75 -13.75
N ALA A 72 -2.77 -1.33 -14.66
CA ALA A 72 -2.46 -2.06 -15.88
C ALA A 72 -1.77 -3.40 -15.57
N ALA A 73 -0.83 -3.43 -14.63
CA ALA A 73 -0.18 -4.66 -14.17
C ALA A 73 -1.20 -5.67 -13.59
N GLU A 74 -2.17 -5.20 -12.80
CA GLU A 74 -3.26 -6.03 -12.31
C GLU A 74 -4.10 -6.59 -13.46
N GLY A 75 -4.44 -5.77 -14.46
CA GLY A 75 -5.12 -6.22 -15.68
C GLY A 75 -4.35 -7.32 -16.41
N TYR A 76 -3.04 -7.18 -16.56
CA TYR A 76 -2.18 -8.18 -17.16
C TYR A 76 -2.09 -9.47 -16.35
N ILE A 77 -2.03 -9.39 -15.01
CA ILE A 77 -2.09 -10.56 -14.12
C ILE A 77 -3.40 -11.33 -14.35
N ARG A 78 -4.54 -10.61 -14.38
CA ARG A 78 -5.86 -11.22 -14.60
C ARG A 78 -5.97 -11.84 -16.01
N ALA A 79 -5.30 -11.27 -17.00
CA ALA A 79 -5.23 -11.80 -18.36
C ALA A 79 -4.17 -12.90 -18.56
N GLY A 80 -3.39 -13.24 -17.53
CA GLY A 80 -2.32 -14.24 -17.61
C GLY A 80 -1.03 -13.75 -18.31
N ASN A 81 -0.93 -12.47 -18.68
CA ASN A 81 0.28 -11.90 -19.27
C ASN A 81 1.27 -11.46 -18.18
N LEU A 82 1.91 -12.43 -17.53
CA LEU A 82 2.78 -12.16 -16.38
C LEU A 82 4.02 -11.35 -16.75
N ALA A 83 4.55 -11.50 -17.97
CA ALA A 83 5.71 -10.74 -18.42
C ALA A 83 5.43 -9.24 -18.46
N ALA A 84 4.30 -8.83 -19.05
CA ALA A 84 3.91 -7.42 -19.09
C ALA A 84 3.64 -6.84 -17.69
N ALA A 85 3.03 -7.64 -16.81
CA ALA A 85 2.82 -7.24 -15.42
C ALA A 85 4.15 -7.03 -14.67
N THR A 86 5.09 -7.98 -14.79
CA THR A 86 6.41 -7.90 -14.14
C THR A 86 7.19 -6.67 -14.62
N THR A 87 7.13 -6.32 -15.92
CA THR A 87 7.77 -5.11 -16.44
C THR A 87 7.28 -3.86 -15.72
N LEU A 88 5.97 -3.71 -15.54
CA LEU A 88 5.38 -2.53 -14.87
C LEU A 88 5.69 -2.51 -13.36
N VAL A 89 5.56 -3.65 -12.68
CA VAL A 89 5.89 -3.78 -11.25
C VAL A 89 7.36 -3.44 -10.99
N ASN A 90 8.28 -3.84 -11.88
CA ASN A 90 9.71 -3.58 -11.69
C ASN A 90 10.11 -2.10 -11.83
N VAL A 91 9.27 -1.25 -12.45
CA VAL A 91 9.57 0.18 -12.60
C VAL A 91 9.77 0.84 -11.24
N THR A 92 8.85 0.62 -10.30
CA THR A 92 8.92 1.23 -8.96
C THR A 92 9.96 0.53 -8.09
N ARG A 93 10.05 -0.80 -8.21
CA ARG A 93 11.02 -1.60 -7.46
C ARG A 93 12.45 -1.14 -7.67
N VAL A 94 12.89 -1.09 -8.93
CA VAL A 94 14.27 -0.72 -9.27
C VAL A 94 14.55 0.74 -8.90
N LYS A 95 13.58 1.64 -9.14
CA LYS A 95 13.69 3.04 -8.72
C LYS A 95 13.91 3.19 -7.21
N ASN A 96 13.29 2.32 -6.41
CA ASN A 96 13.39 2.31 -4.95
C ASN A 96 14.49 1.39 -4.41
N GLY A 97 15.39 0.88 -5.27
CA GLY A 97 16.52 0.04 -4.87
C GLY A 97 16.14 -1.38 -4.44
N LEU A 98 14.95 -1.86 -4.82
CA LEU A 98 14.55 -3.25 -4.66
C LEU A 98 14.97 -4.08 -5.87
N ASP A 99 15.26 -5.36 -5.63
CA ASP A 99 15.57 -6.29 -6.71
C ASP A 99 14.37 -6.45 -7.66
N PRO A 100 14.62 -6.44 -8.99
CA PRO A 100 13.59 -6.69 -9.96
C PRO A 100 13.11 -8.15 -9.84
N ILE A 101 11.82 -8.35 -10.03
CA ILE A 101 11.22 -9.68 -10.16
C ILE A 101 11.58 -10.25 -11.53
N GLY A 102 12.10 -11.47 -11.54
CA GLY A 102 12.41 -12.19 -12.77
C GLY A 102 11.17 -12.77 -13.47
N SER A 103 11.40 -13.78 -14.30
CA SER A 103 10.29 -14.55 -14.88
C SER A 103 9.56 -15.35 -13.79
N VAL A 104 8.24 -15.28 -13.79
CA VAL A 104 7.38 -16.03 -12.86
C VAL A 104 6.47 -16.98 -13.62
N ALA A 105 6.27 -18.18 -13.09
CA ALA A 105 5.37 -19.18 -13.67
C ALA A 105 3.91 -18.99 -13.20
N SER A 106 3.69 -18.25 -12.11
CA SER A 106 2.37 -18.01 -11.53
C SER A 106 2.32 -16.62 -10.89
N ALA A 107 1.15 -15.99 -10.95
CA ALA A 107 0.90 -14.73 -10.25
C ALA A 107 0.74 -14.91 -8.74
N THR A 108 0.43 -16.12 -8.26
CA THR A 108 0.07 -16.41 -6.86
C THR A 108 1.09 -17.27 -6.12
N ALA A 109 2.03 -17.91 -6.82
CA ALA A 109 3.15 -18.59 -6.20
C ALA A 109 4.26 -17.59 -5.80
N PRO A 110 5.06 -17.86 -4.75
CA PRO A 110 6.22 -17.05 -4.41
C PRO A 110 7.13 -16.81 -5.61
N TYR A 111 7.51 -15.56 -5.86
CA TYR A 111 8.36 -15.23 -7.03
C TYR A 111 9.85 -15.57 -6.81
N SER A 112 10.24 -15.84 -5.56
CA SER A 112 11.60 -16.19 -5.16
C SER A 112 11.57 -17.06 -3.90
N THR A 113 12.63 -17.83 -3.67
CA THR A 113 12.89 -18.53 -2.41
C THR A 113 13.92 -17.80 -1.53
N ASP A 114 14.61 -16.79 -2.08
CA ASP A 114 15.59 -16.00 -1.35
C ASP A 114 14.90 -14.90 -0.53
N LEU A 115 14.72 -15.19 0.78
CA LEU A 115 14.11 -14.25 1.71
C LEU A 115 14.88 -12.93 1.81
N SER A 116 16.20 -12.91 1.60
CA SER A 116 17.02 -11.70 1.75
C SER A 116 16.73 -10.65 0.68
N LYS A 117 16.17 -11.07 -0.46
CA LYS A 117 15.91 -10.23 -1.64
C LYS A 117 14.44 -10.01 -1.92
N CYS A 118 13.55 -10.59 -1.12
CA CYS A 118 12.13 -10.52 -1.40
C CYS A 118 11.35 -9.53 -0.53
N VAL A 119 10.63 -8.66 -1.22
CA VAL A 119 9.74 -7.63 -0.68
C VAL A 119 8.48 -7.65 -1.56
N PRO A 120 7.29 -7.88 -1.00
CA PRO A 120 7.02 -8.14 0.41
C PRO A 120 7.39 -9.58 0.81
N ARG A 121 7.65 -9.78 2.11
CA ARG A 121 7.53 -11.09 2.75
C ARG A 121 6.12 -11.23 3.28
N VAL A 122 5.50 -12.39 3.06
CA VAL A 122 4.12 -12.66 3.44
C VAL A 122 4.07 -13.80 4.47
N PRO A 123 3.12 -13.79 5.42
CA PRO A 123 2.93 -14.88 6.36
C PRO A 123 2.63 -16.22 5.66
N ALA A 124 3.29 -17.29 6.09
CA ALA A 124 3.07 -18.63 5.55
C ALA A 124 1.93 -19.34 6.29
N ALA A 125 0.86 -19.66 5.54
CA ALA A 125 -0.24 -20.50 6.03
C ALA A 125 0.24 -21.94 6.32
N PRO A 126 -0.47 -22.71 7.16
CA PRO A 126 -1.69 -22.34 7.88
C PRO A 126 -1.45 -21.73 9.27
N SER A 127 -0.25 -21.88 9.84
CA SER A 127 0.05 -21.44 11.21
C SER A 127 0.44 -19.97 11.32
N PHE A 128 0.86 -19.33 10.22
CA PHE A 128 1.29 -17.93 10.18
C PHE A 128 2.43 -17.59 11.16
N THR A 129 3.26 -18.57 11.49
CA THR A 129 4.43 -18.45 12.40
C THR A 129 5.75 -18.21 11.67
N SER A 130 5.75 -18.24 10.34
CA SER A 130 6.92 -17.99 9.48
C SER A 130 6.54 -17.13 8.29
N THR A 131 7.53 -16.64 7.54
CA THR A 131 7.32 -15.82 6.34
C THR A 131 7.94 -16.46 5.11
N VAL A 132 7.27 -16.31 3.98
CA VAL A 132 7.77 -16.66 2.64
C VAL A 132 7.84 -15.40 1.78
N CYS A 133 8.48 -15.48 0.61
CA CYS A 133 8.39 -14.40 -0.35
C CYS A 133 6.96 -14.27 -0.89
N GLY A 134 6.51 -13.04 -1.09
CA GLY A 134 5.26 -12.77 -1.79
C GLY A 134 5.27 -13.32 -3.22
N SER A 135 4.09 -13.41 -3.81
CA SER A 135 3.92 -13.69 -5.23
C SER A 135 4.05 -12.42 -6.08
N LEU A 136 3.99 -12.53 -7.41
CA LEU A 136 3.92 -11.34 -8.27
C LEU A 136 2.70 -10.47 -7.92
N LEU A 137 1.56 -11.10 -7.62
CA LEU A 137 0.36 -10.38 -7.18
C LEU A 137 0.61 -9.64 -5.86
N GLU A 138 1.21 -10.29 -4.87
CA GLU A 138 1.53 -9.64 -3.59
C GLU A 138 2.56 -8.51 -3.75
N ALA A 139 3.54 -8.68 -4.64
CA ALA A 139 4.48 -7.62 -4.98
C ALA A 139 3.77 -6.43 -5.62
N MET A 140 2.88 -6.65 -6.59
CA MET A 140 2.07 -5.59 -7.20
C MET A 140 1.23 -4.84 -6.14
N LYS A 141 0.54 -5.59 -5.26
CA LYS A 141 -0.24 -4.99 -4.16
C LYS A 141 0.63 -4.14 -3.23
N TYR A 142 1.84 -4.61 -2.90
CA TYR A 142 2.79 -3.89 -2.06
C TYR A 142 3.26 -2.59 -2.74
N GLU A 143 3.71 -2.67 -3.99
CA GLU A 143 4.16 -1.49 -4.75
C GLU A 143 3.04 -0.46 -4.84
N LYS A 144 1.81 -0.89 -5.20
CA LYS A 144 0.66 -0.01 -5.26
C LYS A 144 0.41 0.69 -3.94
N ARG A 145 0.34 -0.05 -2.82
CA ARG A 145 0.11 0.53 -1.48
C ARG A 145 1.17 1.54 -1.07
N MET A 146 2.45 1.28 -1.36
CA MET A 146 3.53 2.20 -1.01
C MET A 146 3.49 3.48 -1.87
N GLU A 147 3.27 3.32 -3.16
CA GLU A 147 3.32 4.42 -4.12
C GLU A 147 2.07 5.30 -4.08
N THR A 148 0.92 4.73 -3.70
CA THR A 148 -0.36 5.46 -3.52
C THR A 148 -0.66 5.82 -2.07
N ALA A 149 0.31 5.69 -1.16
CA ALA A 149 0.09 6.01 0.24
C ALA A 149 -0.34 7.48 0.41
N TYR A 150 -1.55 7.68 0.96
CA TYR A 150 -2.22 8.98 1.10
C TYR A 150 -2.41 9.76 -0.21
N THR A 151 -2.38 9.10 -1.36
CA THR A 151 -2.92 9.68 -2.59
C THR A 151 -4.37 9.24 -2.75
N GLY A 152 -5.21 10.14 -3.26
CA GLY A 152 -6.61 9.86 -3.52
C GLY A 152 -7.44 9.53 -2.27
N TYR A 153 -8.76 9.49 -2.45
CA TYR A 153 -9.68 9.07 -1.40
C TYR A 153 -9.88 7.55 -1.47
N PHE A 154 -9.75 6.87 -0.33
CA PHE A 154 -10.25 5.50 -0.15
C PHE A 154 -9.61 4.40 -1.01
N ILE A 155 -8.46 4.68 -1.66
CA ILE A 155 -7.74 3.72 -2.52
C ILE A 155 -7.48 2.40 -1.77
N TRP A 156 -6.98 2.47 -0.53
CA TRP A 156 -6.68 1.27 0.25
C TRP A 156 -7.91 0.37 0.43
N MET A 157 -9.09 0.93 0.67
CA MET A 157 -10.30 0.14 0.89
C MET A 157 -10.79 -0.43 -0.44
N ALA A 158 -10.83 0.38 -1.50
CA ALA A 158 -11.28 -0.04 -2.82
C ALA A 158 -10.42 -1.20 -3.37
N ASP A 159 -9.10 -1.10 -3.23
CA ASP A 159 -8.16 -2.13 -3.67
C ASP A 159 -8.30 -3.42 -2.85
N ASN A 160 -8.31 -3.32 -1.52
CA ASN A 160 -8.48 -4.50 -0.67
C ASN A 160 -9.83 -5.18 -0.91
N ARG A 161 -10.90 -4.41 -1.14
CA ARG A 161 -12.21 -4.95 -1.53
C ARG A 161 -12.13 -5.67 -2.87
N GLY A 162 -11.44 -5.08 -3.85
CA GLY A 162 -11.26 -5.67 -5.18
C GLY A 162 -10.41 -6.95 -5.17
N TRP A 163 -9.44 -7.03 -4.27
CA TRP A 163 -8.56 -8.20 -4.12
C TRP A 163 -9.12 -9.28 -3.19
N GLY A 164 -10.11 -8.93 -2.35
CA GLY A 164 -10.63 -9.84 -1.32
C GLY A 164 -9.73 -9.95 -0.09
N ASP A 165 -8.93 -8.92 0.20
CA ASP A 165 -7.95 -8.90 1.30
C ASP A 165 -8.43 -8.08 2.52
N LEU A 166 -9.70 -7.67 2.52
CA LEU A 166 -10.29 -7.03 3.69
C LEU A 166 -10.44 -8.03 4.85
N VAL A 167 -10.30 -7.51 6.08
CA VAL A 167 -10.57 -8.24 7.32
C VAL A 167 -12.04 -8.70 7.33
N GLU A 168 -12.29 -9.90 7.82
CA GLU A 168 -13.64 -10.46 7.89
C GLU A 168 -14.62 -9.50 8.59
N GLY A 169 -15.82 -9.33 8.02
CA GLY A 169 -16.85 -8.48 8.62
C GLY A 169 -16.71 -6.98 8.34
N THR A 170 -15.61 -6.55 7.69
CA THR A 170 -15.43 -5.15 7.26
C THR A 170 -16.58 -4.71 6.36
N VAL A 171 -17.16 -3.55 6.66
CA VAL A 171 -18.27 -2.99 5.87
C VAL A 171 -17.75 -2.59 4.49
N VAL A 172 -18.41 -3.05 3.42
CA VAL A 172 -17.95 -2.82 2.03
C VAL A 172 -18.68 -1.69 1.29
N GLU A 173 -19.67 -1.08 1.93
CA GLU A 173 -20.53 -0.04 1.39
C GLU A 173 -20.99 0.92 2.48
N TRP A 174 -21.17 2.19 2.15
CA TRP A 174 -21.69 3.17 3.10
C TRP A 174 -23.21 3.09 3.17
N PRO A 175 -23.82 3.11 4.37
CA PRO A 175 -25.26 3.26 4.47
C PRO A 175 -25.69 4.61 3.90
N VAL A 176 -26.82 4.63 3.21
CA VAL A 176 -27.42 5.89 2.76
C VAL A 176 -27.75 6.76 3.97
N PRO A 177 -27.40 8.06 3.97
CA PRO A 177 -27.69 8.97 5.07
C PRO A 177 -29.17 8.93 5.48
N TYR A 178 -29.45 9.00 6.78
CA TYR A 178 -30.81 8.81 7.29
C TYR A 178 -31.81 9.82 6.70
N GLN A 179 -31.37 11.06 6.39
CA GLN A 179 -32.21 12.07 5.77
C GLN A 179 -32.71 11.63 4.39
N GLU A 180 -31.83 11.03 3.58
CA GLU A 180 -32.18 10.53 2.25
C GLU A 180 -33.15 9.34 2.34
N MET A 181 -33.00 8.51 3.38
CA MET A 181 -33.91 7.39 3.66
C MET A 181 -35.27 7.87 4.14
N GLN A 182 -35.32 8.85 5.05
CA GLN A 182 -36.54 9.45 5.57
C GLN A 182 -37.34 10.14 4.46
N ALA A 183 -36.69 10.95 3.63
CA ALA A 183 -37.32 11.65 2.51
C ALA A 183 -37.94 10.67 1.48
N ARG A 184 -37.33 9.49 1.31
CA ARG A 184 -37.82 8.43 0.41
C ARG A 184 -38.69 7.38 1.09
N GLN A 185 -39.00 7.56 2.38
CA GLN A 185 -39.76 6.61 3.19
C GLN A 185 -39.20 5.18 3.12
N LYS A 186 -37.87 5.05 3.17
CA LYS A 186 -37.16 3.77 3.14
C LYS A 186 -36.69 3.36 4.54
N THR A 187 -36.57 2.05 4.77
CA THR A 187 -36.10 1.47 6.03
C THR A 187 -34.63 1.79 6.29
N TYR A 188 -34.29 2.25 7.49
CA TYR A 188 -32.90 2.50 7.90
C TYR A 188 -32.09 1.20 7.99
N TYR A 189 -30.80 1.26 7.64
CA TYR A 189 -29.88 0.12 7.68
C TYR A 189 -28.44 0.58 7.97
N ASN A 190 -27.61 -0.32 8.51
CA ASN A 190 -26.22 -0.05 8.89
C ASN A 190 -25.20 -0.66 7.90
N GLY A 191 -25.57 -0.74 6.62
CA GLY A 191 -24.90 -1.50 5.56
C GLY A 191 -25.51 -2.90 5.35
N THR A 192 -25.50 -3.39 4.11
CA THR A 192 -26.08 -4.69 3.71
C THR A 192 -25.02 -5.76 3.43
N ASN A 193 -23.79 -5.35 3.13
CA ASN A 193 -22.70 -6.26 2.77
C ASN A 193 -21.48 -6.12 3.68
N ARG A 194 -20.79 -7.25 3.89
CA ARG A 194 -19.54 -7.33 4.66
C ARG A 194 -18.51 -8.17 3.92
N ALA A 195 -17.23 -7.88 4.14
CA ALA A 195 -16.13 -8.62 3.54
C ALA A 195 -16.12 -10.08 4.05
N PRO A 196 -15.91 -11.06 3.15
CA PRO A 196 -15.61 -12.42 3.57
C PRO A 196 -14.23 -12.49 4.22
N LYS A 197 -13.88 -13.66 4.77
CA LYS A 197 -12.54 -13.92 5.34
C LYS A 197 -11.45 -13.67 4.28
N GLY A 198 -10.51 -12.77 4.59
CA GLY A 198 -9.45 -12.40 3.67
C GLY A 198 -8.37 -13.47 3.51
N THR A 199 -7.47 -13.29 2.53
CA THR A 199 -6.40 -14.23 2.16
C THR A 199 -5.53 -14.69 3.34
N TYR A 200 -5.28 -13.81 4.31
CA TYR A 200 -4.44 -14.11 5.48
C TYR A 200 -5.22 -14.50 6.74
N GLY A 201 -6.52 -14.75 6.60
CA GLY A 201 -7.34 -15.33 7.65
C GLY A 201 -7.73 -14.42 8.81
N PHE A 202 -7.60 -13.11 8.61
CA PHE A 202 -8.13 -12.07 9.49
C PHE A 202 -9.47 -11.56 8.96
#